data_AF-A0A0D0IHK9-F1
#
_entry.id   AF-A0A0D0IHK9-F1
#
_cell.length_a   1.000
_cell.length_b   1.000
_cell.length_c   1.000
_cell.angle_alpha   90.00
_cell.angle_beta   90.00
_cell.angle_gamma   90.00
#
_symmetry.space_group_name_H-M   'P 1'
#
loop_
_entity.id
_entity.type
_entity.pdbx_description
1 polymer ?
#
loop_
_entity_poly.entity_id
_entity_poly.type
_entity_poly.pdbx_seq_one_letter_code
_entity_poly.pdbx_strand_id
1 'polypeptide(L)' 'MAAIILSRGALSFCAKDVYHKLDNAQEQLFAYFYHLDKGDEQSANKAFSEYIRLGDIAIQAKRELMKKHAEWADWREKRK' A
#
# COMPACT_ATOMS: atom_id res chain seq x y z
N MET A 1 10.89 23.05 -14.34
CA MET A 1 10.45 21.65 -14.57
C MET A 1 8.93 21.63 -14.59
N ALA A 2 8.31 21.05 -15.62
CA ALA A 2 6.86 20.84 -15.63
C ALA A 2 6.50 19.78 -14.58
N ALA A 3 5.62 20.10 -13.63
CA ALA A 3 5.10 19.12 -12.69
C ALA A 3 4.09 18.22 -13.41
N ILE A 4 4.38 16.92 -13.49
CA ILE A 4 3.44 15.94 -14.06
C ILE A 4 2.35 15.70 -13.00
N ILE A 5 1.18 16.29 -13.21
CA ILE A 5 0.04 16.12 -12.31
C ILE A 5 -0.84 15.01 -12.84
N LEU A 6 -1.13 14.04 -11.98
CA LEU A 6 -1.98 12.92 -12.34
C LEU A 6 -3.43 13.37 -12.55
N SER A 7 -4.09 12.81 -13.55
CA SER A 7 -5.54 12.94 -13.71
C SER A 7 -6.27 12.19 -12.59
N ARG A 8 -7.56 12.50 -12.39
CA ARG A 8 -8.43 11.77 -11.43
C ARG A 8 -8.41 10.25 -11.67
N GLY A 9 -8.42 9.83 -12.93
CA GLY A 9 -8.38 8.41 -13.30
C GLY A 9 -7.06 7.75 -12.90
N ALA A 10 -5.93 8.43 -13.14
CA ALA A 10 -4.62 7.92 -12.74
C ALA A 10 -4.46 7.86 -11.21
N LEU A 11 -5.00 8.83 -10.46
CA LEU A 11 -5.04 8.76 -8.99
C LEU A 11 -5.86 7.56 -8.51
N SER A 12 -7.01 7.28 -9.14
CA SER A 12 -7.82 6.12 -8.80
C SER A 12 -7.08 4.80 -9.07
N PHE A 13 -6.31 4.71 -10.16
CA PHE A 13 -5.48 3.54 -10.44
C PHE A 13 -4.40 3.34 -9.35
N CYS A 14 -3.68 4.41 -8.97
CA CYS A 14 -2.72 4.34 -7.87
C CYS A 14 -3.38 3.95 -6.52
N ALA A 15 -4.59 4.42 -6.25
CA ALA A 15 -5.33 4.04 -5.05
C ALA A 15 -5.70 2.55 -5.02
N LYS A 16 -6.14 1.99 -6.17
CA LYS A 16 -6.41 0.55 -6.30
C LYS A 16 -5.15 -0.28 -6.09
N ASP A 17 -4.03 0.16 -6.64
CA ASP A 17 -2.74 -0.50 -6.46
C ASP A 17 -2.29 -0.51 -4.99
N VAL A 18 -2.45 0.60 -4.26
CA VAL A 18 -2.20 0.64 -2.81
C VAL A 18 -3.12 -0.32 -2.06
N TYR A 19 -4.40 -0.38 -2.42
CA TYR A 19 -5.35 -1.31 -1.82
C TYR A 19 -4.88 -2.77 -1.97
N HIS A 20 -4.55 -3.20 -3.19
CA HIS A 20 -4.05 -4.57 -3.42
C HIS A 20 -2.77 -4.88 -2.65
N LYS A 21 -1.85 -3.93 -2.53
CA LYS A 21 -0.63 -4.10 -1.72
C LYS A 21 -0.93 -4.29 -0.24
N LEU A 22 -1.88 -3.53 0.30
CA LEU A 22 -2.32 -3.68 1.70
C LEU A 22 -3.03 -5.01 1.92
N ASP A 23 -3.88 -5.43 1.00
CA ASP A 23 -4.62 -6.70 1.04
C ASP A 23 -3.63 -7.88 1.10
N ASN A 24 -2.65 -7.92 0.21
CA ASN A 24 -1.60 -8.95 0.21
C ASN A 24 -0.81 -8.98 1.53
N ALA A 25 -0.53 -7.83 2.15
CA ALA A 25 0.13 -7.80 3.45
C ALA A 25 -0.81 -8.37 4.54
N GLN A 26 -2.08 -7.97 4.54
CA GLN A 26 -3.06 -8.49 5.50
C GLN A 26 -3.26 -10.00 5.39
N GLU A 27 -3.21 -10.57 4.19
CA GLU A 27 -3.24 -12.03 3.99
C GLU A 27 -2.08 -12.74 4.71
N GLN A 28 -0.88 -12.15 4.72
CA GLN A 28 0.26 -12.74 5.43
C GLN A 28 0.14 -12.59 6.95
N LEU A 29 -0.45 -11.49 7.43
CA LEU A 29 -0.79 -11.36 8.84
C LEU A 29 -1.83 -12.40 9.27
N PHE A 30 -2.80 -12.68 8.39
CA PHE A 30 -3.76 -13.76 8.59
C PHE A 30 -3.08 -15.12 8.67
N ALA A 31 -2.23 -15.44 7.69
CA ALA A 31 -1.46 -16.68 7.67
C ALA A 31 -0.60 -16.85 8.94
N TYR A 32 0.01 -15.76 9.41
CA TYR A 32 0.82 -15.77 10.63
C TYR A 32 0.04 -16.26 11.85
N PHE A 33 -1.09 -15.65 12.19
CA PHE A 33 -1.84 -16.08 13.38
C PHE A 33 -2.46 -17.47 13.18
N TYR A 34 -2.86 -17.81 11.95
CA TYR A 34 -3.36 -19.14 11.62
C TYR A 34 -2.31 -20.24 11.88
N HIS A 35 -1.05 -20.00 11.50
CA HIS A 35 0.03 -20.95 11.74
C HIS A 35 0.44 -21.01 13.22
N LEU A 36 0.39 -19.89 13.94
CA LEU A 36 0.58 -19.86 15.39
C LEU A 36 -0.46 -20.72 16.11
N ASP A 37 -1.74 -20.59 15.77
CA ASP A 37 -2.83 -21.37 16.39
C ASP A 37 -2.68 -22.87 16.16
N LYS A 38 -1.95 -23.28 15.11
CA LYS A 38 -1.65 -24.67 14.78
C LYS A 38 -0.34 -25.20 15.37
N GLY A 39 0.45 -24.35 16.04
CA GLY A 39 1.77 -24.70 16.53
C GLY A 39 2.83 -24.87 15.43
N ASP A 40 2.59 -24.36 14.22
CA ASP A 40 3.56 -24.37 13.12
C ASP A 40 4.41 -23.09 13.14
N GLU A 41 5.39 -23.05 14.04
CA GLU A 41 6.25 -21.87 14.25
C GLU A 41 7.07 -21.51 13.00
N GLN A 42 7.47 -22.50 12.19
CA GLN A 42 8.28 -22.25 11.00
C GLN A 42 7.46 -21.50 9.94
N SER A 43 6.25 -21.95 9.65
CA SER A 43 5.36 -21.27 8.71
C SER A 43 4.90 -19.92 9.26
N ALA A 44 4.66 -19.82 10.56
CA ALA A 44 4.34 -18.55 11.21
C ALA A 44 5.46 -17.52 11.03
N ASN A 45 6.71 -17.88 11.32
CA ASN A 45 7.87 -16.97 11.16
C ASN A 45 8.05 -16.53 9.70
N LYS A 46 7.80 -17.43 8.75
CA LYS A 46 7.84 -17.11 7.32
C LYS A 46 6.74 -16.11 6.93
N ALA A 47 5.49 -16.37 7.34
CA ALA A 47 4.36 -15.49 7.09
C ALA A 47 4.57 -14.11 7.74
N PHE A 48 5.09 -14.06 8.95
CA PHE A 48 5.40 -12.80 9.64
C PHE A 48 6.48 -11.99 8.90
N SER A 49 7.57 -12.65 8.48
CA SER A 49 8.63 -11.99 7.71
C SER A 49 8.09 -11.40 6.40
N GLU A 50 7.20 -12.13 5.74
CA GLU A 50 6.58 -11.69 4.49
C GLU A 50 5.57 -10.56 4.72
N TYR A 51 4.82 -10.58 5.82
CA TYR A 51 3.95 -9.49 6.24
C TYR A 51 4.72 -8.18 6.40
N ILE A 52 5.87 -8.20 7.09
CA ILE A 52 6.72 -7.01 7.25
C ILE A 52 7.17 -6.50 5.88
N ARG A 53 7.69 -7.39 5.02
CA ARG A 53 8.17 -7.03 3.68
C ARG A 53 7.07 -6.40 2.81
N LEU A 54 5.89 -7.01 2.75
CA LEU A 54 4.77 -6.51 1.97
C LEU A 54 4.17 -5.23 2.59
N GLY A 55 4.14 -5.14 3.92
CA GLY A 55 3.71 -3.97 4.66
C GLY A 55 4.55 -2.74 4.33
N ASP A 56 5.87 -2.88 4.28
CA ASP A 56 6.77 -1.79 3.89
C ASP A 56 6.52 -1.31 2.46
N ILE A 57 6.32 -2.24 1.52
CA ILE A 57 5.97 -1.93 0.13
C ILE A 57 4.64 -1.16 0.06
N ALA A 58 3.63 -1.61 0.82
CA ALA A 58 2.33 -0.96 0.87
C ALA A 58 2.41 0.45 1.49
N ILE A 59 3.22 0.64 2.54
CA ILE A 59 3.47 1.94 3.17
C ILE A 59 4.14 2.90 2.18
N GLN A 60 5.14 2.44 1.44
CA GLN A 60 5.80 3.25 0.42
C GLN A 60 4.81 3.69 -0.67
N ALA A 61 4.03 2.76 -1.22
CA ALA A 61 3.00 3.08 -2.21
C ALA A 61 1.94 4.06 -1.69
N LYS A 62 1.52 3.90 -0.42
CA LYS A 62 0.59 4.83 0.24
C LYS A 62 1.19 6.24 0.36
N ARG A 63 2.47 6.36 0.75
CA ARG A 63 3.15 7.66 0.83
C ARG A 63 3.22 8.34 -0.54
N GLU A 64 3.51 7.59 -1.59
CA GLU A 64 3.50 8.12 -2.95
C GLU A 64 2.12 8.60 -3.38
N LEU A 65 1.06 7.83 -3.10
CA LEU A 65 -0.31 8.22 -3.40
C LEU A 65 -0.69 9.51 -2.67
N MET A 66 -0.33 9.65 -1.39
CA MET A 66 -0.58 10.86 -0.62
C MET A 66 0.09 12.08 -1.23
N LYS A 67 1.35 11.94 -1.66
CA LYS A 67 2.08 12.99 -2.36
C LYS A 67 1.38 13.40 -3.67
N LYS A 68 1.05 12.42 -4.51
CA LYS A 68 0.35 12.64 -5.79
C LYS A 68 -1.02 13.28 -5.60
N HIS A 69 -1.75 12.88 -4.56
CA HIS A 69 -3.04 13.48 -4.21
C HIS A 69 -2.89 14.94 -3.79
N ALA A 70 -1.89 15.27 -2.96
CA ALA A 70 -1.60 16.63 -2.56
C ALA A 70 -1.23 17.52 -3.76
N GLU A 71 -0.35 17.05 -4.64
CA GLU A 71 0.03 17.76 -5.87
C GLU A 71 -1.19 18.06 -6.76
N TRP A 72 -2.11 17.10 -6.87
CA TRP A 72 -3.35 17.28 -7.62
C TRP A 72 -4.34 18.25 -6.95
N ALA A 73 -4.44 18.22 -5.62
CA ALA A 73 -5.27 19.15 -4.86
C ALA A 73 -4.78 20.60 -5.02
N ASP A 74 -3.47 20.82 -4.83
CA ASP A 74 -2.81 22.13 -5.01
C ASP A 74 -3.03 22.68 -6.42
N TRP A 75 -2.89 21.84 -7.45
CA TRP A 75 -3.12 22.25 -8.83
C TRP A 75 -4.57 22.66 -9.09
N ARG A 76 -5.53 21.95 -8.49
CA ARG A 76 -6.94 22.28 -8.62
C ARG A 76 -7.25 23.63 -7.95
N GLU A 77 -6.67 23.89 -6.80
CA GLU A 77 -6.87 25.16 -6.08
C GLU A 77 -6.27 26.35 -6.83
N LYS A 78 -5.07 26.20 -7.39
CA LYS A 78 -4.41 27.25 -8.21
C LYS A 78 -5.13 27.55 -9.54
N ARG A 79 -6.14 26.77 -9.92
CA ARG A 79 -6.98 26.97 -11.11
C ARG A 79 -8.33 27.61 -10.81
N LYS A 80 -8.67 27.83 -9.54
CA LYS A 80 -9.81 28.67 -9.15
C LYS A 80 -9.37 30.13 -9.15
#